data_AF-A0AAV5KHE1-F1
#
_entry.id   AF-A0AAV5KHE1-F1
#
_cell.length_a   1.000
_cell.length_b   1.000
_cell.length_c   1.000
_cell.angle_alpha   90.00
_cell.angle_beta   90.00
_cell.angle_gamma   90.00
#
_symmetry.space_group_name_H-M   'P 1'
#
loop_
_entity.id
_entity.type
_entity.pdbx_description
1 polymer ?
#
loop_
_entity_poly.entity_id
_entity_poly.type
_entity_poly.pdbx_seq_one_letter_code
_entity_poly.pdbx_strand_id
1 'polypeptide(L)'
;MQGTLPSNEKHPACKSMWRGVTVSYIIIAICLFPLAIVGFWAYGNNVPMNLGTLSAFSRFHRHDTSKYVIGLIYLLLLIGCLCSYQIYAMPVFDNLEFIYISKKKKPCSRLVRAGLRLFFGGLTFLIAVAFPFLGSLAILLGGMTLSLLTYAYPCFMWNSIKRPQKNGVIWCLNLGLGCLGIVLSMLLVVAAAWNLADKGLNANFFKP
;
A
#
# COMPACT_ATOMS: atom_id res chain seq x y z
N MET A 1 2.60 14.31 -1.24
CA MET A 1 3.40 15.29 -0.48
C MET A 1 4.30 16.12 -1.41
N GLN A 2 3.72 16.78 -2.40
CA GLN A 2 4.45 17.66 -3.34
C GLN A 2 4.19 19.15 -3.07
N GLY A 3 3.23 19.47 -2.19
CA GLY A 3 2.83 20.84 -1.85
C GLY A 3 3.61 21.51 -0.72
N THR A 4 4.62 20.85 -0.13
CA THR A 4 5.42 21.40 1.00
C THR A 4 6.84 21.79 0.62
N LEU A 5 7.27 21.54 -0.63
CA LEU A 5 8.57 21.99 -1.12
C LEU A 5 8.44 23.43 -1.65
N PRO A 6 9.16 24.42 -1.08
CA PRO A 6 9.15 25.76 -1.62
C PRO A 6 9.78 25.74 -3.03
N SER A 7 8.94 25.88 -4.04
CA SER A 7 9.38 26.00 -5.42
C SER A 7 9.71 27.45 -5.70
N ASN A 8 10.98 27.75 -5.98
CA ASN A 8 11.44 29.07 -6.36
C ASN A 8 12.01 28.97 -7.78
N GLU A 9 11.71 29.94 -8.66
CA GLU A 9 12.05 29.90 -10.10
C GLU A 9 13.56 29.69 -10.37
N LYS A 10 14.42 30.08 -9.41
CA LYS A 10 15.88 29.95 -9.50
C LYS A 10 16.42 28.54 -9.24
N HIS A 11 15.67 27.66 -8.56
CA HIS A 11 16.11 26.30 -8.22
C HIS A 11 14.98 25.31 -8.57
N PRO A 12 15.05 24.62 -9.73
CA PRO A 12 13.99 23.70 -10.12
C PRO A 12 13.87 22.59 -9.08
N ALA A 13 12.68 22.49 -8.46
CA ALA A 13 12.36 21.50 -7.42
C ALA A 13 12.65 20.05 -7.86
N CYS A 14 12.70 19.81 -9.17
CA CYS A 14 13.03 18.53 -9.78
C CYS A 14 14.40 17.96 -9.34
N LYS A 15 15.45 18.79 -9.21
CA LYS A 15 16.79 18.32 -8.81
C LYS A 15 16.85 17.92 -7.32
N SER A 16 16.15 18.67 -6.47
CA SER A 16 16.03 18.36 -5.04
C SER A 16 15.16 17.12 -4.81
N MET A 17 14.02 17.05 -5.51
CA MET A 17 13.10 15.91 -5.47
C MET A 17 13.78 14.62 -5.95
N TRP A 18 14.56 14.66 -7.03
CA TRP A 18 15.31 13.50 -7.52
C TRP A 18 16.34 12.99 -6.51
N ARG A 19 17.11 13.90 -5.88
CA ARG A 19 18.07 13.51 -4.82
C ARG A 19 17.35 12.90 -3.61
N GLY A 20 16.26 13.50 -3.16
CA GLY A 20 15.45 12.98 -2.05
C GLY A 20 14.94 11.59 -2.33
N VAL A 21 14.33 11.38 -3.51
CA VAL A 21 13.80 10.08 -3.95
C VAL A 21 14.91 9.03 -4.02
N THR A 22 16.06 9.34 -4.62
CA THR A 22 17.19 8.40 -4.71
C THR A 22 17.70 7.99 -3.33
N VAL A 23 17.89 8.95 -2.41
CA VAL A 23 18.35 8.64 -1.04
C VAL A 23 17.31 7.79 -0.31
N SER A 24 16.02 8.11 -0.41
CA SER A 24 14.96 7.30 0.20
C SER A 24 14.97 5.86 -0.31
N TYR A 25 15.10 5.64 -1.62
CA TYR A 25 15.18 4.29 -2.17
C TYR A 25 16.42 3.52 -1.72
N ILE A 26 17.58 4.18 -1.60
CA ILE A 26 18.80 3.56 -1.07
C ILE A 26 18.60 3.14 0.38
N ILE A 27 18.04 4.01 1.22
CA ILE A 27 17.77 3.69 2.63
C ILE A 27 16.80 2.49 2.73
N ILE A 28 15.72 2.51 1.95
CA ILE A 28 14.76 1.40 1.90
C ILE A 28 15.47 0.09 1.52
N ALA A 29 16.34 0.12 0.51
CA ALA A 29 17.11 -1.06 0.12
C ALA A 29 18.02 -1.54 1.27
N ILE A 30 18.80 -0.66 1.88
CA ILE A 30 19.70 -1.00 2.99
C ILE A 30 18.95 -1.56 4.20
N CYS A 31 17.72 -1.13 4.45
CA CYS A 31 16.91 -1.69 5.53
C CYS A 31 16.26 -3.02 5.16
N LEU A 32 15.67 -3.13 3.97
CA LEU A 32 14.87 -4.29 3.58
C LEU A 32 15.72 -5.49 3.13
N PHE A 33 16.82 -5.29 2.40
CA PHE A 33 17.64 -6.39 1.89
C PHE A 33 18.28 -7.21 3.00
N PRO A 34 18.97 -6.62 4.00
CA PRO A 34 19.53 -7.39 5.11
C PRO A 34 18.45 -8.08 5.94
N LEU A 35 17.31 -7.42 6.16
CA LEU A 35 16.19 -8.02 6.88
C LEU A 35 15.65 -9.27 6.16
N ALA A 36 15.54 -9.23 4.83
CA ALA A 36 15.12 -10.37 4.03
C ALA A 36 16.16 -11.51 4.07
N ILE A 37 17.46 -11.18 3.96
CA ILE A 37 18.54 -12.18 4.02
C ILE A 37 18.58 -12.87 5.39
N VAL A 38 18.56 -12.10 6.48
CA VAL A 38 18.55 -12.64 7.85
C VAL A 38 17.27 -13.41 8.12
N GLY A 39 16.12 -12.91 7.66
CA GLY A 39 14.84 -13.61 7.79
C GLY A 39 14.84 -14.96 7.06
N PHE A 40 15.36 -15.02 5.85
CA PHE A 40 15.47 -16.27 5.10
C PHE A 40 16.48 -17.23 5.75
N TRP A 41 17.60 -16.73 6.25
CA TRP A 41 18.61 -17.55 6.95
C TRP A 41 18.09 -18.12 8.28
N ALA A 42 17.34 -17.32 9.04
CA ALA A 42 16.81 -17.72 10.35
C ALA A 42 15.59 -18.65 10.28
N TYR A 43 14.71 -18.46 9.29
CA TYR A 43 13.44 -19.20 9.21
C TYR A 43 13.38 -20.25 8.09
N GLY A 44 14.27 -20.17 7.10
CA GLY A 44 14.35 -21.13 5.99
C GLY A 44 13.00 -21.40 5.33
N ASN A 45 12.69 -22.68 5.12
CA ASN A 45 11.43 -23.14 4.51
C ASN A 45 10.22 -23.17 5.46
N ASN A 46 10.38 -22.74 6.72
CA ASN A 46 9.35 -22.87 7.76
C ASN A 46 8.44 -21.62 7.89
N VAL A 47 8.47 -20.70 6.94
CA VAL A 47 7.61 -19.50 6.95
C VAL A 47 6.28 -19.80 6.27
N PRO A 48 5.13 -19.80 6.98
CA PRO A 48 3.84 -19.97 6.34
C PRO A 48 3.51 -18.77 5.44
N MET A 49 3.39 -19.03 4.13
CA MET A 49 3.05 -18.06 3.08
C MET A 49 1.77 -17.25 3.39
N ASN A 50 0.83 -17.83 4.14
CA ASN A 50 -0.51 -17.28 4.35
C ASN A 50 -0.67 -16.36 5.56
N LEU A 51 0.33 -16.23 6.47
CA LEU A 51 0.12 -15.52 7.74
C LEU A 51 1.28 -14.62 8.20
N GLY A 52 2.26 -14.39 7.33
CA GLY A 52 3.33 -13.42 7.55
C GLY A 52 4.39 -13.87 8.56
N THR A 53 5.58 -13.27 8.44
CA THR A 53 6.78 -13.53 9.26
C THR A 53 6.54 -13.36 10.77
N LEU A 54 5.55 -12.58 11.18
CA LEU A 54 5.18 -12.38 12.59
C LEU A 54 4.63 -13.64 13.26
N SER A 55 3.85 -14.45 12.53
CA SER A 55 3.31 -15.72 13.03
C SER A 55 4.38 -16.82 13.10
N ALA A 56 5.38 -16.76 12.21
CA ALA A 56 6.57 -17.61 12.27
C ALA A 56 7.45 -17.25 13.47
N PHE A 57 7.68 -15.95 13.69
CA PHE A 57 8.44 -15.43 14.83
C PHE A 57 7.85 -15.88 16.17
N SER A 58 6.53 -15.74 16.34
CA SER A 58 5.85 -16.11 17.59
C SER A 58 5.79 -17.63 17.83
N ARG A 59 5.92 -18.45 16.78
CA ARG A 59 5.93 -19.92 16.89
C ARG A 59 7.33 -20.47 17.19
N PHE A 60 8.36 -19.89 16.60
CA PHE A 60 9.75 -20.30 16.81
C PHE A 60 10.37 -19.73 18.10
N HIS A 61 10.13 -18.46 18.43
CA HIS A 61 10.71 -17.82 19.62
C HIS A 61 9.84 -18.00 20.89
N ARG A 62 8.77 -18.82 20.82
CA ARG A 62 7.90 -19.11 21.97
C ARG A 62 8.63 -19.82 23.11
N HIS A 63 9.70 -20.55 22.79
CA HIS A 63 10.40 -21.41 23.74
C HIS A 63 11.67 -20.76 24.32
N ASP A 64 12.35 -19.89 23.57
CA ASP A 64 13.66 -19.33 23.96
C ASP A 64 13.63 -17.84 24.37
N THR A 65 12.52 -17.12 24.14
CA THR A 65 12.46 -15.66 24.39
C THR A 65 11.45 -15.29 25.49
N SER A 66 11.86 -14.37 26.37
CA SER A 66 11.03 -13.86 27.48
C SER A 66 9.71 -13.27 26.99
N LYS A 67 8.60 -13.63 27.65
CA LYS A 67 7.23 -13.18 27.32
C LYS A 67 7.11 -11.65 27.21
N TYR A 68 7.92 -10.92 27.98
CA TYR A 68 7.96 -9.45 27.96
C TYR A 68 8.49 -8.88 26.63
N VAL A 69 9.51 -9.51 26.03
CA VAL A 69 10.11 -9.04 24.77
C VAL A 69 9.13 -9.23 23.62
N ILE A 70 8.45 -10.39 23.57
CA ILE A 70 7.40 -10.66 22.58
C ILE A 70 6.25 -9.64 22.74
N GLY A 71 5.80 -9.39 23.98
CA GLY A 71 4.76 -8.40 24.27
C GLY A 71 5.15 -6.98 23.81
N LEU A 72 6.40 -6.58 24.03
CA LEU A 72 6.92 -5.28 23.60
C LEU A 72 6.94 -5.13 22.07
N ILE A 73 7.32 -6.18 21.35
CA ILE A 73 7.30 -6.20 19.87
C ILE A 73 5.86 -6.01 19.35
N TYR A 74 4.89 -6.74 19.92
CA TYR A 74 3.49 -6.59 19.54
C TYR A 74 2.95 -5.19 19.86
N LEU A 75 3.31 -4.62 21.01
CA LEU A 75 2.90 -3.28 21.39
C LEU A 75 3.49 -2.22 20.45
N LEU A 76 4.78 -2.34 20.10
CA LEU A 76 5.43 -1.44 19.13
C LEU A 76 4.78 -1.54 17.75
N LEU A 77 4.44 -2.76 17.31
CA LEU A 77 3.76 -3.01 16.05
C LEU A 77 2.34 -2.40 16.04
N LEU A 78 1.59 -2.53 17.13
CA LEU A 78 0.27 -1.91 17.28
C LEU A 78 0.36 -0.38 17.21
N ILE A 79 1.30 0.23 17.93
CA ILE A 79 1.51 1.68 17.88
C ILE A 79 1.88 2.11 16.46
N GLY A 80 2.80 1.40 15.80
CA GLY A 80 3.17 1.67 14.41
C GLY A 80 2.01 1.57 13.44
N CYS A 81 1.12 0.59 13.62
CA CYS A 81 -0.09 0.41 12.82
C CYS A 81 -1.08 1.58 13.03
N LEU A 82 -1.30 1.99 14.28
CA LEU A 82 -2.16 3.13 14.63
C LEU A 82 -1.64 4.45 14.03
N CYS A 83 -0.33 4.70 14.11
CA CYS A 83 0.29 5.87 13.49
C CYS A 83 0.18 5.84 11.96
N SER A 84 0.44 4.68 11.35
CA SER A 84 0.35 4.51 9.89
C SER A 84 -1.08 4.74 9.39
N TYR A 85 -2.08 4.21 10.10
CA TYR A 85 -3.49 4.42 9.77
C TYR A 85 -3.84 5.91 9.70
N GLN A 86 -3.36 6.72 10.65
CA GLN A 86 -3.61 8.16 10.64
C GLN A 86 -3.01 8.86 9.42
N ILE A 87 -1.77 8.51 9.06
CA ILE A 87 -1.07 9.09 7.90
C ILE A 87 -1.82 8.74 6.60
N TYR A 88 -2.25 7.49 6.44
CA TYR A 88 -2.98 7.05 5.24
C TYR A 88 -4.43 7.54 5.19
N ALA A 89 -5.09 7.73 6.34
CA ALA A 89 -6.47 8.19 6.39
C ALA A 89 -6.61 9.70 6.12
N MET A 90 -5.58 10.51 6.43
CA MET A 90 -5.59 11.96 6.21
C MET A 90 -5.99 12.38 4.78
N PRO A 91 -5.34 11.88 3.69
CA PRO A 91 -5.72 12.25 2.33
C PRO A 91 -7.15 11.79 1.96
N VAL A 92 -7.64 10.70 2.55
CA VAL A 92 -9.01 10.23 2.34
C VAL A 92 -10.01 11.20 2.98
N PHE A 93 -9.74 11.62 4.23
CA PHE A 93 -10.56 12.62 4.91
C PHE A 93 -10.58 13.96 4.18
N ASP A 94 -9.44 14.42 3.68
CA ASP A 94 -9.37 15.67 2.91
C ASP A 94 -10.18 15.59 1.61
N ASN A 95 -10.11 14.47 0.88
CA ASN A 95 -10.91 14.26 -0.33
C ASN A 95 -12.42 14.20 -0.04
N LEU A 96 -12.81 13.51 1.02
CA LEU A 96 -14.22 13.41 1.42
C LEU A 96 -14.76 14.78 1.91
N GLU A 97 -13.96 15.54 2.64
CA GLU A 97 -14.28 16.92 3.05
C GLU A 97 -14.41 17.84 1.82
N PHE A 98 -13.53 17.71 0.82
CA PHE A 98 -13.63 18.44 -0.44
C PHE A 98 -14.93 18.13 -1.20
N ILE A 99 -15.30 16.85 -1.31
CA ILE A 99 -16.56 16.43 -1.96
C ILE A 99 -17.77 17.04 -1.22
N TYR A 100 -17.76 17.01 0.11
CA TYR A 100 -18.82 17.60 0.93
C TYR A 100 -18.95 19.11 0.70
N ILE A 101 -17.82 19.85 0.76
CA ILE A 101 -17.79 21.30 0.57
C ILE A 101 -18.26 21.64 -0.85
N SER A 102 -17.80 20.90 -1.87
CA SER A 102 -18.22 21.09 -3.26
C SER A 102 -19.73 20.92 -3.45
N LYS A 103 -20.33 19.91 -2.81
CA LYS A 103 -21.77 19.63 -2.91
C LYS A 103 -22.64 20.57 -2.08
N LYS A 104 -22.23 20.88 -0.85
CA LYS A 104 -23.04 21.65 0.13
C LYS A 104 -22.71 23.14 0.16
N LYS A 105 -21.63 23.58 -0.51
CA LYS A 105 -21.12 24.97 -0.56
C LYS A 105 -21.04 25.66 0.82
N LYS A 106 -20.91 24.87 1.88
CA LYS A 106 -20.82 25.33 3.27
C LYS A 106 -19.55 24.75 3.91
N PRO A 107 -18.93 25.47 4.85
CA PRO A 107 -17.78 24.95 5.58
C PRO A 107 -18.19 23.70 6.37
N CYS A 108 -17.31 22.71 6.42
CA CYS A 108 -17.50 21.51 7.22
C CYS A 108 -17.56 21.87 8.70
N SER A 109 -18.72 21.70 9.34
CA SER A 109 -18.86 21.81 10.80
C SER A 109 -18.08 20.69 11.49
N ARG A 110 -17.61 20.94 12.73
CA ARG A 110 -16.87 19.92 13.51
C ARG A 110 -17.65 18.62 13.71
N LEU A 111 -18.98 18.70 13.77
CA LEU A 111 -19.85 17.52 13.85
C LEU A 111 -19.84 16.69 12.56
N VAL A 112 -19.85 17.35 11.39
CA VAL A 112 -19.78 16.67 10.09
C VAL A 112 -18.42 16.00 9.92
N ARG A 113 -17.34 16.67 10.33
CA ARG A 113 -15.99 16.09 10.31
C ARG A 113 -15.87 14.88 11.24
N ALA A 114 -16.43 14.96 12.45
CA ALA A 114 -16.47 13.83 13.39
C ALA A 114 -17.30 12.67 12.83
N GLY A 115 -18.47 12.96 12.26
CA GLY A 115 -19.34 11.96 11.62
C GLY A 115 -18.68 11.26 10.44
N LEU A 116 -17.97 12.01 9.58
CA LEU A 116 -17.25 11.46 8.43
C LEU A 116 -16.10 10.52 8.86
N ARG A 117 -15.36 10.89 9.91
CA ARG A 117 -14.29 10.05 10.47
C ARG A 117 -14.86 8.78 11.12
N LEU A 118 -15.95 8.91 11.87
CA LEU A 118 -16.63 7.77 12.49
C LEU A 118 -17.21 6.83 11.43
N PHE A 119 -17.83 7.38 10.39
CA PHE A 119 -18.38 6.62 9.27
C PHE A 119 -17.28 5.84 8.53
N PHE A 120 -16.17 6.50 8.19
CA PHE A 120 -15.05 5.84 7.52
C PHE A 120 -14.40 4.76 8.41
N GLY A 121 -14.18 5.06 9.69
CA GLY A 121 -13.66 4.08 10.65
C GLY A 121 -14.59 2.88 10.82
N GLY A 122 -15.89 3.14 10.95
CA GLY A 122 -16.94 2.11 11.06
C GLY A 122 -17.04 1.25 9.80
N LEU A 123 -16.98 1.85 8.61
CA LEU A 123 -16.96 1.12 7.34
C LEU A 123 -15.72 0.22 7.24
N THR A 124 -14.55 0.75 7.59
CA THR A 124 -13.29 -0.01 7.57
C THR A 124 -13.35 -1.20 8.54
N PHE A 125 -13.92 -0.99 9.74
CA PHE A 125 -14.14 -2.04 10.72
C PHE A 125 -15.13 -3.11 10.22
N LEU A 126 -16.26 -2.70 9.65
CA LEU A 126 -17.25 -3.62 9.09
C LEU A 126 -16.63 -4.48 7.99
N ILE A 127 -15.87 -3.88 7.08
CA ILE A 127 -15.16 -4.59 6.01
C ILE A 127 -14.13 -5.58 6.60
N ALA A 128 -13.39 -5.19 7.63
CA ALA A 128 -12.42 -6.07 8.28
C ALA A 128 -13.08 -7.29 8.96
N VAL A 129 -14.27 -7.11 9.57
CA VAL A 129 -15.04 -8.19 10.19
C VAL A 129 -15.72 -9.08 9.14
N ALA A 130 -16.29 -8.49 8.09
CA ALA A 130 -17.02 -9.22 7.05
C ALA A 130 -16.09 -10.03 6.13
N PHE A 131 -14.85 -9.58 5.93
CA PHE A 131 -13.89 -10.23 5.02
C PHE A 131 -12.55 -10.48 5.72
N PRO A 132 -12.45 -11.50 6.60
CA PRO A 132 -11.22 -11.79 7.35
C PRO A 132 -10.04 -12.22 6.45
N PHE A 133 -10.31 -12.58 5.18
CA PHE A 133 -9.30 -12.93 4.20
C PHE A 133 -8.67 -11.72 3.48
N LEU A 134 -9.12 -10.48 3.78
CA LEU A 134 -8.56 -9.27 3.17
C LEU A 134 -7.08 -9.10 3.41
N GLY A 135 -6.53 -9.56 4.53
CA GLY A 135 -5.08 -9.54 4.77
C GLY A 135 -4.29 -10.36 3.73
N SER A 136 -4.82 -11.51 3.31
CA SER A 136 -4.24 -12.34 2.24
C SER A 136 -4.39 -11.68 0.86
N LEU A 137 -5.48 -10.95 0.63
CA LEU A 137 -5.71 -10.22 -0.62
C LEU A 137 -4.98 -8.87 -0.67
N ALA A 138 -4.62 -8.28 0.47
CA ALA A 138 -4.00 -6.97 0.54
C ALA A 138 -2.66 -6.92 -0.19
N ILE A 139 -1.87 -8.01 -0.13
CA ILE A 139 -0.60 -8.11 -0.87
C ILE A 139 -0.86 -8.15 -2.39
N LEU A 140 -1.88 -8.90 -2.82
CA LEU A 140 -2.29 -9.00 -4.24
C LEU A 140 -2.86 -7.67 -4.77
N LEU A 141 -3.77 -7.06 -4.02
CA LEU A 141 -4.38 -5.75 -4.32
C LEU A 141 -3.33 -4.63 -4.30
N GLY A 142 -2.39 -4.70 -3.36
CA GLY A 142 -1.23 -3.81 -3.27
C GLY A 142 -0.35 -3.91 -4.53
N GLY A 143 0.00 -5.13 -4.94
CA GLY A 143 0.73 -5.37 -6.20
C GLY A 143 -0.01 -4.83 -7.42
N MET A 144 -1.31 -5.10 -7.54
CA MET A 144 -2.15 -4.66 -8.66
C MET A 144 -2.20 -3.13 -8.79
N THR A 145 -2.50 -2.44 -7.68
CA THR A 145 -2.64 -0.98 -7.64
C THR A 145 -1.30 -0.28 -7.84
N LEU A 146 -0.22 -0.79 -7.22
CA LEU A 146 1.12 -0.26 -7.40
C LEU A 146 1.61 -0.43 -8.84
N SER A 147 1.38 -1.60 -9.45
CA SER A 147 1.82 -1.84 -10.84
C SER A 147 1.09 -0.95 -11.84
N LEU A 148 -0.22 -0.76 -11.68
CA LEU A 148 -1.00 0.15 -12.53
C LEU A 148 -0.58 1.61 -12.34
N LEU A 149 -0.47 2.07 -11.09
CA LEU A 149 -0.23 3.47 -10.81
C LEU A 149 1.23 3.88 -11.05
N THR A 150 2.18 2.96 -10.86
CA THR A 150 3.61 3.27 -10.94
C THR A 150 4.18 3.00 -12.34
N TYR A 151 3.73 1.94 -13.02
CA TYR A 151 4.25 1.61 -14.35
C TYR A 151 3.34 2.07 -15.46
N ALA A 152 2.04 1.71 -15.42
CA ALA A 152 1.15 2.03 -16.53
C ALA A 152 0.86 3.54 -16.61
N TYR A 153 0.39 4.14 -15.51
CA TYR A 153 -0.08 5.52 -15.49
C TYR A 153 0.95 6.57 -15.99
N PRO A 154 2.20 6.63 -15.47
CA PRO A 154 3.17 7.62 -15.96
C PRO A 154 3.64 7.34 -17.38
N CYS A 155 3.70 6.09 -17.83
CA CYS A 155 4.08 5.76 -19.20
C CYS A 155 3.05 6.27 -20.22
N PHE A 156 1.76 6.06 -19.95
CA PHE A 156 0.67 6.57 -20.80
C PHE A 156 0.54 8.10 -20.71
N MET A 157 0.72 8.67 -19.51
CA MET A 157 0.70 10.12 -19.31
C MET A 157 1.86 10.80 -20.06
N TRP A 158 3.07 10.27 -19.97
CA TRP A 158 4.23 10.77 -20.71
C TRP A 158 4.02 10.72 -22.22
N ASN A 159 3.53 9.58 -22.74
CA ASN A 159 3.26 9.43 -24.17
C ASN A 159 2.18 10.41 -24.67
N SER A 160 1.14 10.67 -23.86
CA SER A 160 0.08 11.63 -24.19
C SER A 160 0.57 13.10 -24.19
N ILE A 161 1.41 13.46 -23.21
CA ILE A 161 1.90 14.85 -23.04
C ILE A 161 3.01 15.18 -24.05
N LYS A 162 4.03 14.32 -24.17
CA LYS A 162 5.23 14.62 -24.97
C LYS A 162 5.08 14.29 -26.46
N ARG A 163 4.08 13.49 -26.84
CA ARG A 163 3.86 13.00 -28.22
C ARG A 163 5.18 12.64 -28.94
N PRO A 164 5.99 11.73 -28.39
CA PRO A 164 7.25 11.34 -29.01
C PRO A 164 7.01 10.70 -30.39
N GLN A 165 8.04 10.71 -31.25
CA GLN A 165 7.96 10.08 -32.57
C GLN A 165 7.55 8.61 -32.45
N LYS A 166 6.56 8.19 -33.25
CA LYS A 166 5.87 6.89 -33.15
C LYS A 166 6.78 5.66 -33.36
N ASN A 167 8.00 5.83 -33.87
CA ASN A 167 8.98 4.74 -34.08
C ASN A 167 10.27 4.90 -33.26
N GLY A 168 10.29 5.79 -32.26
CA GLY A 168 11.45 5.93 -31.38
C GLY A 168 11.57 4.79 -30.37
N VAL A 169 12.81 4.37 -30.05
CA VAL A 169 13.11 3.37 -29.02
C VAL A 169 12.43 3.71 -27.68
N ILE A 170 12.42 4.99 -27.32
CA ILE A 170 11.80 5.51 -26.09
C ILE A 170 10.27 5.33 -26.10
N TRP A 171 9.63 5.49 -27.26
CA TRP A 171 8.19 5.26 -27.38
C TRP A 171 7.85 3.77 -27.25
N CYS A 172 8.63 2.90 -27.89
CA CYS A 172 8.47 1.45 -27.78
C CYS A 172 8.68 0.96 -26.33
N LEU A 173 9.71 1.47 -25.64
CA LEU A 173 9.96 1.13 -24.24
C LEU A 173 8.82 1.58 -23.32
N ASN A 174 8.34 2.82 -23.45
CA ASN A 174 7.23 3.33 -22.64
C ASN A 174 5.92 2.58 -22.92
N LEU A 175 5.66 2.25 -24.19
CA LEU A 175 4.48 1.47 -24.58
C LEU A 175 4.58 0.03 -24.03
N GLY A 176 5.75 -0.59 -24.15
CA GLY A 176 6.02 -1.93 -23.63
C GLY A 176 5.87 -2.02 -22.12
N LEU A 177 6.46 -1.09 -21.37
CA LEU A 177 6.33 -0.97 -19.92
C LEU A 177 4.87 -0.74 -19.49
N GLY A 178 4.14 0.10 -20.22
CA GLY A 178 2.72 0.34 -19.98
C GLY A 178 1.86 -0.89 -20.19
N CYS A 179 2.03 -1.58 -21.33
CA CYS A 179 1.33 -2.83 -21.64
C CYS A 179 1.68 -3.93 -20.64
N LEU A 180 2.97 -4.08 -20.27
CA LEU A 180 3.40 -5.05 -19.27
C LEU A 180 2.75 -4.78 -17.92
N GLY A 181 2.68 -3.52 -17.48
CA GLY A 181 1.98 -3.15 -16.25
C GLY A 181 0.49 -3.52 -16.26
N ILE A 182 -0.20 -3.34 -17.40
CA ILE A 182 -1.61 -3.73 -17.57
C ILE A 182 -1.77 -5.26 -17.55
N VAL A 183 -0.93 -5.98 -18.30
CA VAL A 183 -0.97 -7.45 -18.37
C VAL A 183 -0.70 -8.05 -16.99
N LEU A 184 0.31 -7.55 -16.28
CA LEU A 184 0.64 -8.00 -14.93
C LEU A 184 -0.53 -7.75 -13.96
N SER A 185 -1.19 -6.60 -14.08
CA SER A 185 -2.39 -6.28 -13.29
C SER A 185 -3.53 -7.26 -13.57
N MET A 186 -3.82 -7.55 -14.84
CA MET A 186 -4.84 -8.51 -15.25
C MET A 186 -4.54 -9.93 -14.75
N LEU A 187 -3.29 -10.38 -14.88
CA LEU A 187 -2.85 -11.67 -14.35
C LEU A 187 -3.04 -11.75 -12.82
N LEU A 188 -2.77 -10.66 -12.09
CA LEU A 188 -2.99 -10.59 -10.65
C LEU A 188 -4.49 -10.60 -10.29
N VAL A 189 -5.36 -9.96 -11.08
CA VAL A 189 -6.83 -10.06 -10.90
C VAL A 189 -7.28 -11.50 -11.05
N VAL A 190 -6.84 -12.18 -12.11
CA VAL A 190 -7.19 -13.58 -12.38
C VAL A 190 -6.67 -14.49 -11.27
N ALA A 191 -5.43 -14.30 -10.84
CA ALA A 191 -4.84 -15.05 -9.73
C ALA A 191 -5.56 -14.82 -8.40
N ALA A 192 -6.01 -13.59 -8.12
CA ALA A 192 -6.80 -13.26 -6.93
C ALA A 192 -8.19 -13.91 -6.98
N ALA A 193 -8.86 -13.87 -8.14
CA ALA A 193 -10.14 -14.54 -8.34
C ALA A 193 -10.02 -16.06 -8.22
N TRP A 194 -8.96 -16.66 -8.76
CA TRP A 194 -8.65 -18.08 -8.61
C TRP A 194 -8.35 -18.46 -7.16
N ASN A 195 -7.55 -17.67 -6.43
CA ASN A 195 -7.30 -17.92 -5.00
C ASN A 195 -8.59 -17.85 -4.18
N LEU A 196 -9.49 -16.93 -4.52
CA LEU A 196 -10.78 -16.79 -3.85
C LEU A 196 -11.73 -17.95 -4.17
N ALA A 197 -11.70 -18.46 -5.41
CA ALA A 197 -12.47 -19.62 -5.83
C ALA A 197 -11.94 -20.92 -5.19
N ASP A 198 -10.63 -21.12 -5.16
CA ASP A 198 -9.97 -22.32 -4.64
C ASP A 198 -10.04 -22.41 -3.10
N LYS A 199 -9.88 -21.28 -2.40
CA LYS A 199 -10.07 -21.24 -0.94
C LYS A 199 -11.53 -21.42 -0.51
N GLY A 200 -12.46 -21.43 -1.47
CA GLY A 200 -13.90 -21.55 -1.26
C GLY A 200 -14.44 -20.34 -0.52
N LEU A 201 -15.55 -19.79 -1.01
CA LEU A 201 -16.46 -19.03 -0.16
C LEU A 201 -17.03 -19.99 0.91
N ASN A 202 -16.24 -20.31 1.93
CA ASN A 202 -16.77 -20.71 3.23
C ASN A 202 -17.39 -19.45 3.85
N ALA A 203 -18.49 -19.03 3.24
CA ALA A 203 -19.41 -17.99 3.60
C ALA A 203 -20.12 -18.35 4.92
N ASN A 204 -19.36 -18.62 5.99
CA ASN A 204 -19.83 -18.47 7.35
C ASN A 204 -19.79 -16.98 7.66
N PHE A 205 -20.68 -16.21 7.03
CA PHE A 205 -20.84 -14.78 7.26
C PHE A 205 -21.24 -14.48 8.72
N PHE A 206 -21.74 -15.49 9.44
CA PHE A 206 -21.92 -15.51 10.88
C PHE A 206 -21.71 -16.94 11.39
N LYS A 207 -20.70 -17.16 12.22
CA LYS A 207 -20.76 -18.27 13.19
C LYS A 207 -21.36 -17.68 14.47
N PRO A 208 -22.49 -18.19 14.98
CA PRO A 208 -23.01 -17.78 16.29
C PRO A 208 -22.00 -18.10 17.41
#